data_AF-A0A381V410-F1
#
_entry.id   AF-A0A381V410-F1
#
_cell.length_a   1.000
_cell.length_b   1.000
_cell.length_c   1.000
_cell.angle_alpha   90.00
_cell.angle_beta   90.00
_cell.angle_gamma   90.00
#
_symmetry.space_group_name_H-M   'P 1'
#
loop_
_entity.id
_entity.type
_entity.pdbx_description
1 polymer ?
#
loop_
_entity_poly.entity_id
_entity_poly.type
_entity_poly.pdbx_seq_one_letter_code
_entity_poly.pdbx_strand_id
1 'polypeptide(L)' 'MIFRALLCLCIALVILEIIVHRHVIFGWEGWPGFYALWGFVSLFAIVILGKQLRRLIKRDENYYDD' A
#
# COMPACT_ATOMS: atom_id res chain seq x y z
N MET A 1 26.49 -2.21 -1.20
CA MET A 1 26.37 -0.75 -1.43
C MET A 1 24.91 -0.31 -1.61
N ILE A 2 24.13 -0.98 -2.48
CA ILE A 2 22.70 -0.67 -2.72
C ILE A 2 21.84 -0.64 -1.45
N PHE A 3 22.00 -1.61 -0.54
CA PHE A 3 21.20 -1.64 0.69
C PHE A 3 21.38 -0.40 1.58
N ARG A 4 22.62 0.10 1.69
CA ARG A 4 22.92 1.34 2.44
C ARG A 4 22.32 2.56 1.75
N ALA A 5 22.36 2.61 0.41
CA ALA A 5 21.76 3.69 -0.35
C ALA A 5 20.23 3.74 -0.18
N LEU A 6 19.57 2.58 -0.23
CA LEU A 6 18.13 2.45 0.04
C LEU A 6 17.79 2.89 1.46
N LEU A 7 18.59 2.48 2.46
CA LEU A 7 18.43 2.92 3.84
C LEU A 7 18.55 4.44 3.99
N CYS A 8 19.60 5.05 3.42
CA CYS A 8 19.76 6.50 3.43
C CYS A 8 18.58 7.22 2.75
N LEU A 9 18.09 6.68 1.63
CA LEU A 9 16.93 7.22 0.92
C LEU A 9 15.66 7.14 1.77
N CYS A 10 15.40 6.01 2.44
CA CYS A 10 14.27 5.86 3.35
C CYS A 10 14.33 6.88 4.49
N ILE A 11 15.49 7.07 5.12
CA ILE A 11 15.68 8.05 6.19
C ILE A 11 15.43 9.48 5.67
N ALA A 12 15.98 9.82 4.50
CA ALA A 12 15.78 11.14 3.89
C ALA A 12 14.31 11.41 3.58
N LEU A 13 13.58 10.42 3.09
CA LEU A 13 12.14 10.53 2.81
C LEU A 13 11.32 10.75 4.10
N VAL A 14 11.67 10.08 5.20
CA VAL A 14 11.02 10.29 6.51
C VAL A 14 11.28 11.71 7.03
N ILE A 15 12.51 12.23 6.90
CA ILE A 15 12.84 13.60 7.29
C ILE A 15 12.05 14.60 6.44
N LEU A 16 11.95 14.37 5.13
CA LEU A 16 11.19 15.21 4.21
C LEU A 16 9.70 15.24 4.58
N GLU A 17 9.16 14.14 5.10
CA GLU A 17 7.79 14.04 5.59
C GLU A 17 7.47 15.04 6.71
N ILE A 18 8.47 15.40 7.52
CA ILE A 18 8.33 16.33 8.64
C ILE A 18 8.37 17.79 8.15
N ILE A 19 9.14 18.05 7.10
CA ILE A 19 9.36 19.41 6.57
C ILE A 19 8.21 19.83 5.65
N VAL A 20 7.70 18.90 4.84
CA VAL A 20 6.65 19.17 3.86
C VAL A 20 5.29 19.05 4.52
N HIS A 21 4.67 20.19 4.84
CA HIS A 21 3.25 20.23 5.22
C HIS A 21 2.40 19.72 4.06
N ARG A 22 1.79 18.54 4.23
CA ARG A 22 0.86 18.01 3.24
C ARG A 22 -0.45 18.77 3.29
N HIS A 23 -0.97 19.06 2.10
CA HIS A 23 -2.30 19.62 1.94
C HIS A 23 -3.32 18.52 2.18
N VAL A 24 -3.70 18.35 3.44
CA VAL A 24 -4.66 17.34 3.88
C VAL A 24 -6.07 17.78 3.54
N ILE A 25 -6.87 16.88 2.99
CA ILE A 25 -8.29 17.12 2.69
C ILE A 25 -9.11 16.72 3.91
N PHE A 26 -8.68 15.68 4.62
CA PHE A 26 -9.29 15.17 5.84
C PHE A 26 -8.29 15.30 7.01
N GLY A 27 -8.76 15.74 8.19
CA GLY A 27 -7.90 16.07 9.34
C GLY A 27 -7.04 14.93 9.88
N TRP A 28 -7.37 13.67 9.59
CA TRP A 28 -6.57 12.49 9.97
C TRP A 28 -5.42 12.19 9.00
N GLU A 29 -5.42 12.76 7.78
CA GLU A 29 -4.34 12.53 6.80
C GLU A 29 -3.04 13.24 7.21
N GLY A 30 -3.12 14.18 8.16
CA GLY A 30 -1.98 14.93 8.66
C GLY A 30 -1.18 14.19 9.73
N TRP A 31 -1.61 13.00 10.14
CA TRP A 31 -0.89 12.24 11.14
C TRP A 31 0.48 11.78 10.59
N PRO A 32 1.56 11.93 11.37
CA PRO A 32 2.89 11.53 10.91
C PRO A 32 2.90 10.05 10.56
N GLY A 33 3.36 9.70 9.35
CA GLY A 33 3.39 8.33 8.86
C GLY A 33 2.05 7.78 8.36
N PHE A 34 0.98 8.58 8.28
CA PHE A 34 -0.33 8.15 7.79
C PHE A 34 -0.23 7.48 6.41
N TYR A 35 0.46 8.12 5.45
CA TYR A 35 0.58 7.60 4.08
C TYR A 35 1.49 6.37 3.97
N ALA A 36 2.54 6.28 4.80
CA ALA A 36 3.40 5.11 4.84
C ALA A 36 2.60 3.89 5.34
N LEU A 37 1.84 4.06 6.42
CA LEU A 37 0.96 3.03 6.96
C LEU A 37 -0.18 2.70 5.99
N TRP A 38 -0.84 3.71 5.43
CA TRP A 38 -1.96 3.55 4.51
C TRP A 38 -1.52 2.83 3.24
N GLY A 39 -0.39 3.20 2.63
CA GLY A 39 0.17 2.51 1.47
C GLY A 39 0.49 1.05 1.75
N PHE A 40 1.10 0.76 2.91
CA PHE A 40 1.34 -0.61 3.35
C PHE A 40 0.04 -1.39 3.51
N VAL A 41 -0.91 -0.90 4.31
CA VAL A 41 -2.20 -1.56 4.57
C VAL A 41 -3.00 -1.76 3.27
N SER A 42 -2.99 -0.79 2.37
CA SER A 42 -3.67 -0.85 1.06
C SER A 42 -3.18 -2.01 0.20
N LEU A 43 -1.86 -2.26 0.20
CA LEU A 43 -1.27 -3.36 -0.55
C LEU A 43 -1.79 -4.71 -0.02
N PHE A 44 -1.78 -4.91 1.31
CA PHE A 44 -2.32 -6.13 1.91
C PHE A 44 -3.82 -6.26 1.67
N ALA A 45 -4.56 -5.16 1.78
CA ALA A 45 -6.00 -5.14 1.55
C ALA A 45 -6.34 -5.61 0.12
N ILE A 46 -5.64 -5.10 -0.91
CA ILE A 46 -5.87 -5.50 -2.31
C ILE A 46 -5.60 -7.00 -2.51
N VAL A 47 -4.51 -7.54 -1.93
CA VAL A 47 -4.19 -8.96 -2.04
C VAL A 47 -5.26 -9.84 -1.39
N ILE A 48 -5.72 -9.47 -0.18
CA ILE A 48 -6.77 -10.19 0.53
C ILE A 48 -8.10 -10.12 -0.24
N LEU A 49 -8.47 -8.93 -0.72
CA LEU A 49 -9.66 -8.72 -1.53
C LEU A 49 -9.62 -9.55 -2.81
N GLY A 50 -8.48 -9.59 -3.52
CA GLY A 50 -8.31 -10.43 -4.70
C GLY A 50 -8.48 -11.92 -4.40
N LYS A 51 -7.94 -12.40 -3.26
CA LYS A 51 -8.13 -13.78 -2.81
C LYS A 51 -9.59 -14.09 -2.48
N GLN A 52 -10.29 -13.15 -1.87
CA GLN A 52 -11.70 -13.32 -1.54
C GLN A 52 -12.57 -13.27 -2.80
N LEU A 53 -12.29 -12.36 -3.72
CA LEU A 53 -12.96 -12.25 -5.01
C LEU A 53 -12.76 -13.52 -5.84
N ARG A 54 -11.57 -14.13 -5.79
CA ARG A 54 -11.33 -15.44 -6.42
C ARG A 54 -12.32 -16.50 -5.95
N ARG A 55 -12.76 -16.50 -4.69
CA ARG A 55 -13.76 -17.48 -4.20
C ARG A 55 -15.13 -17.25 -4.82
N LEU A 56 -15.48 -16.01 -5.12
CA LEU A 56 -16.77 -15.64 -5.73
C LEU A 56 -16.77 -15.87 -7.25
N ILE A 57 -15.64 -15.58 -7.91
CA ILE A 57 -15.52 -15.63 -9.37
C ILE A 57 -15.06 -16.99 -9.88
N LYS A 58 -14.34 -17.80 -9.07
CA LYS A 58 -13.77 -19.07 -9.53
C LYS A 58 -14.87 -19.94 -10.12
N ARG A 59 -14.72 -20.22 -11.40
CA ARG A 59 -15.61 -21.08 -12.17
C ARG A 59 -15.11 -22.51 -12.15
N ASP A 60 -16.02 -23.44 -12.40
CA ASP A 60 -15.71 -24.86 -12.46
C ASP A 60 -14.71 -25.16 -13.57
N GLU A 61 -13.91 -26.21 -13.40
CA GLU A 61 -12.82 -26.54 -14.33
C GLU A 61 -13.37 -26.97 -15.69
N ASN A 62 -14.54 -27.60 -15.71
CA ASN A 62 -15.20 -28.09 -16.93
C ASN A 62 -16.21 -27.08 -17.52
N TYR A 63 -16.19 -25.82 -17.09
CA TYR A 63 -17.23 -24.86 -17.51
C TYR A 63 -17.26 -24.63 -19.03
N TYR A 64 -16.13 -24.78 -19.71
CA TYR A 64 -16.02 -24.55 -21.15
C TYR A 64 -15.88 -25.83 -21.98
N ASP A 65 -16.07 -27.01 -21.38
CA ASP A 65 -15.91 -28.29 -22.08
C ASP A 65 -17.15 -28.72 -22.88
N ASP A 66 -17.87 -27.74 -23.45
CA ASP A 66 -18.90 -27.92 -24.50
C ASP A 66 -18.37 -27.45 -25.86
#